data_AF-A0A2G7FIY6-F1
#
_entry.id   AF-A0A2G7FIY6-F1
#
_cell.length_a   1.000
_cell.length_b   1.000
_cell.length_c   1.000
_cell.angle_alpha   90.00
_cell.angle_beta   90.00
_cell.angle_gamma   90.00
#
_symmetry.space_group_name_H-M   'P 1'
#
loop_
_entity.id
_entity.type
_entity.pdbx_description
1 polymer ?
#
loop_
_entity_poly.entity_id
_entity_poly.type
_entity_poly.pdbx_seq_one_letter_code
_entity_poly.pdbx_strand_id
1 'polypeptide(L)'
;MQANPTSKMETLTQAVSAGDLILLYAPGQKAYMLFVESSSDSQTSNPKISSIMVSEVEVDYLDKPGHCVVSGPDVYYNEEADDHASGDDHSSQASCDVSGDPLSSYVARFPADSEVQYSVNPHGRDVLKYYWGGDCPFCYMDGWYCPGCGAAREFPDLFGGCAVDQSCPVCYGYDFAMNDKILLREVEEYGCRLWREKSLSKEERTELKREILEMVRERYALIAARRQEMGLSRYDVDDIVKNWFKDDDEE
;
A
#
# COMPACT_ATOMS: atom_id res chain seq x y z
N MET A 1 -13.66 32.63 30.68
CA MET A 1 -13.49 32.14 29.30
C MET A 1 -14.10 30.76 29.24
N GLN A 2 -15.27 30.62 28.61
CA GLN A 2 -15.90 29.30 28.42
C GLN A 2 -15.16 28.59 27.31
N ALA A 3 -14.59 27.42 27.61
CA ALA A 3 -14.14 26.49 26.59
C ALA A 3 -15.40 26.01 25.85
N ASN A 4 -15.49 26.27 24.55
CA ASN A 4 -16.47 25.61 23.71
C ASN A 4 -16.17 24.10 23.78
N PRO A 5 -17.14 23.24 24.09
CA PRO A 5 -16.95 21.81 23.95
C PRO A 5 -16.72 21.56 22.45
N THR A 6 -15.56 21.02 22.10
CA THR A 6 -15.31 20.40 20.79
C THR A 6 -16.44 19.39 20.58
N SER A 7 -17.40 19.73 19.72
CA SER A 7 -18.44 18.82 19.30
C SER A 7 -17.73 17.65 18.62
N LYS A 8 -17.73 16.49 19.28
CA LYS A 8 -17.28 15.23 18.67
C LYS A 8 -18.11 15.02 17.40
N MET A 9 -17.50 14.44 16.38
CA MET A 9 -18.16 14.09 15.13
C MET A 9 -19.51 13.39 15.39
N GLU A 10 -20.60 13.89 14.80
CA GLU A 10 -21.96 13.31 14.95
C GLU A 10 -22.48 12.70 13.63
N THR A 11 -21.96 13.17 12.49
CA THR A 11 -22.33 12.73 11.15
C THR A 11 -21.08 12.60 10.27
N LEU A 12 -21.14 11.72 9.28
CA LEU A 12 -20.17 11.74 8.18
C LEU A 12 -20.62 12.75 7.11
N THR A 13 -19.69 13.22 6.28
CA THR A 13 -19.93 14.12 5.13
C THR A 13 -20.09 13.38 3.81
N GLN A 14 -20.04 12.04 3.84
CA GLN A 14 -20.19 11.18 2.68
C GLN A 14 -21.08 9.99 3.03
N ALA A 15 -21.76 9.46 2.02
CA ALA A 15 -22.57 8.26 2.15
C ALA A 15 -21.68 7.03 2.45
N VAL A 16 -22.25 6.06 3.16
CA VAL A 16 -21.59 4.81 3.55
C VAL A 16 -22.55 3.65 3.38
N SER A 17 -22.07 2.58 2.78
CA SER A 17 -22.79 1.33 2.54
C SER A 17 -22.12 0.16 3.27
N ALA A 18 -22.85 -0.94 3.44
CA ALA A 18 -22.25 -2.18 3.90
C ALA A 18 -21.15 -2.62 2.93
N GLY A 19 -20.04 -3.12 3.47
CA GLY A 19 -18.83 -3.46 2.71
C GLY A 19 -17.79 -2.33 2.60
N ASP A 20 -18.16 -1.09 2.93
CA ASP A 20 -17.20 0.01 2.94
C ASP A 20 -16.20 -0.13 4.12
N LEU A 21 -15.02 0.44 3.92
CA LEU A 21 -13.99 0.58 4.96
C LEU A 21 -13.99 2.01 5.50
N ILE A 22 -13.72 2.18 6.79
CA ILE A 22 -13.57 3.49 7.43
C ILE A 22 -12.27 3.50 8.22
N LEU A 23 -11.33 4.34 7.82
CA LEU A 23 -10.15 4.68 8.60
C LEU A 23 -10.51 5.84 9.54
N LEU A 24 -10.50 5.61 10.85
CA LEU A 24 -10.75 6.62 11.89
C LEU A 24 -9.44 6.94 12.60
N TYR A 25 -9.06 8.22 12.66
CA TYR A 25 -7.75 8.62 13.18
C TYR A 25 -7.77 10.00 13.85
N ALA A 26 -6.78 10.24 14.71
CA ALA A 26 -6.50 11.56 15.27
C ALA A 26 -4.98 11.69 15.48
N PRO A 27 -4.40 12.90 15.34
CA PRO A 27 -2.97 13.10 15.53
C PRO A 27 -2.46 12.57 16.88
N GLY A 28 -1.42 11.74 16.86
CA GLY A 28 -0.80 11.17 18.06
C GLY A 28 -1.63 10.08 18.77
N GLN A 29 -2.73 9.62 18.17
CA GLN A 29 -3.56 8.54 18.72
C GLN A 29 -3.50 7.31 17.82
N LYS A 30 -3.79 6.13 18.38
CA LYS A 30 -3.96 4.90 17.60
C LYS A 30 -5.14 5.10 16.63
N ALA A 31 -4.92 4.81 15.35
CA ALA A 31 -5.99 4.77 14.35
C ALA A 31 -6.75 3.43 14.40
N TYR A 32 -7.98 3.44 13.90
CA TYR A 32 -8.82 2.25 13.75
C TYR A 32 -9.17 2.07 12.28
N MET A 33 -9.05 0.84 11.79
CA MET A 33 -9.68 0.44 10.53
C MET A 33 -10.97 -0.30 10.88
N LEU A 34 -12.07 0.14 10.28
CA LEU A 34 -13.40 -0.33 10.59
C LEU A 34 -14.08 -0.83 9.32
N PHE A 35 -14.67 -2.01 9.36
CA PHE A 35 -15.50 -2.56 8.29
C PHE A 35 -16.96 -2.26 8.56
N VAL A 36 -17.69 -1.78 7.55
CA VAL A 36 -19.10 -1.42 7.69
C VAL A 36 -19.98 -2.63 7.46
N GLU A 37 -20.62 -3.10 8.52
CA GLU A 37 -21.54 -4.24 8.47
C GLU A 37 -22.92 -3.82 7.97
N SER A 38 -23.41 -2.68 8.45
CA SER A 38 -24.69 -2.13 8.00
C SER A 38 -24.80 -0.63 8.23
N SER A 39 -25.61 0.02 7.41
CA SER A 39 -25.89 1.45 7.48
C SER A 39 -27.37 1.66 7.20
N SER A 40 -28.11 2.06 8.23
CA SER A 40 -29.57 2.27 8.11
C SER A 40 -29.92 3.52 7.29
N ASP A 41 -28.96 4.43 7.13
CA ASP A 41 -29.09 5.71 6.42
C ASP A 41 -28.21 5.75 5.14
N SER A 42 -27.95 4.59 4.51
CA SER A 42 -26.95 4.41 3.45
C SER A 42 -27.11 5.30 2.21
N GLN A 43 -28.29 5.87 1.97
CA GLN A 43 -28.57 6.78 0.86
C GLN A 43 -28.47 8.26 1.23
N THR A 44 -28.22 8.59 2.49
CA THR A 44 -28.09 9.98 2.92
C THR A 44 -26.65 10.46 2.75
N SER A 45 -26.46 11.69 2.27
CA SER A 45 -25.11 12.27 2.13
C SER A 45 -24.46 12.61 3.47
N ASN A 46 -25.22 12.57 4.57
CA ASN A 46 -24.74 12.85 5.92
C ASN A 46 -25.29 11.84 6.95
N PRO A 47 -24.88 10.56 6.87
CA PRO A 47 -25.37 9.54 7.78
C PRO A 47 -24.90 9.82 9.21
N LYS A 48 -25.75 9.53 10.19
CA LYS A 48 -25.39 9.67 11.61
C LYS A 48 -24.44 8.55 12.01
N ILE A 49 -23.37 8.87 12.73
CA ILE A 49 -22.40 7.84 13.12
C ILE A 49 -22.97 6.85 14.15
N SER A 50 -24.11 7.17 14.77
CA SER A 50 -24.83 6.25 15.66
C SER A 50 -25.70 5.22 14.93
N SER A 51 -25.97 5.40 13.63
CA SER A 51 -26.78 4.48 12.81
C SER A 51 -25.95 3.61 11.85
N ILE A 52 -24.61 3.72 11.93
CA ILE A 52 -23.66 2.91 11.15
C ILE A 52 -23.06 1.87 12.11
N MET A 53 -23.27 0.59 11.79
CA MET A 53 -22.73 -0.53 12.55
C MET A 53 -21.42 -1.00 11.91
N VAL A 54 -20.38 -1.12 12.72
CA VAL A 54 -19.02 -1.44 12.25
C VAL A 54 -18.32 -2.44 13.16
N SER A 55 -17.39 -3.19 12.58
CA SER A 55 -16.41 -4.01 13.31
C SER A 55 -14.99 -3.50 13.08
N GLU A 56 -14.14 -3.56 14.10
CA GLU A 56 -12.70 -3.30 13.96
C GLU A 56 -12.05 -4.45 13.20
N VAL A 57 -11.28 -4.12 12.17
CA VAL A 57 -10.50 -5.08 11.38
C VAL A 57 -9.01 -4.73 11.45
N GLU A 58 -8.16 -5.74 11.45
CA GLU A 58 -6.72 -5.53 11.36
C GLU A 58 -6.32 -5.21 9.92
N VAL A 59 -5.31 -4.36 9.76
CA VAL A 59 -4.74 -4.03 8.45
C VAL A 59 -3.47 -4.85 8.25
N ASP A 60 -3.42 -5.57 7.15
CA ASP A 60 -2.29 -6.34 6.69
C ASP A 60 -1.91 -5.92 5.25
N TYR A 61 -0.80 -6.44 4.77
CA TYR A 61 -0.35 -6.30 3.38
C TYR A 61 -0.24 -7.66 2.69
N LEU A 62 -0.33 -8.75 3.44
CA LEU A 62 -0.57 -10.08 2.92
C LEU A 62 -2.08 -10.31 2.84
N ASP A 63 -2.48 -11.04 1.80
CA ASP A 63 -3.87 -11.35 1.53
C ASP A 63 -4.41 -12.39 2.54
N LYS A 64 -4.66 -11.94 3.76
CA LYS A 64 -5.10 -12.78 4.88
C LYS A 64 -6.63 -12.68 5.05
N PRO A 65 -7.31 -13.82 5.21
CA PRO A 65 -8.73 -13.85 5.54
C PRO A 65 -9.07 -12.96 6.74
N GLY A 66 -10.15 -12.19 6.65
CA GLY A 66 -10.63 -11.32 7.72
C GLY A 66 -9.80 -10.07 7.98
N HIS A 67 -8.83 -9.76 7.10
CA HIS A 67 -8.00 -8.55 7.21
C HIS A 67 -8.35 -7.56 6.12
N CYS A 68 -8.11 -6.29 6.42
CA CYS A 68 -8.02 -5.24 5.42
C CYS A 68 -6.63 -5.28 4.78
N VAL A 69 -6.55 -5.45 3.47
CA VAL A 69 -5.31 -5.60 2.72
C VAL A 69 -4.96 -4.29 2.03
N VAL A 70 -3.71 -3.85 2.16
CA VAL A 70 -3.16 -2.69 1.44
C VAL A 70 -2.25 -3.14 0.30
N SER A 71 -2.58 -2.74 -0.93
CA SER A 71 -1.79 -2.97 -2.13
C SER A 71 -1.64 -1.64 -2.89
N GLY A 72 -0.69 -0.83 -2.48
CA GLY A 72 -0.43 0.48 -3.10
C GLY A 72 -1.56 1.46 -2.85
N PRO A 73 -2.20 2.02 -3.90
CA PRO A 73 -3.33 2.92 -3.71
C PRO A 73 -4.58 2.19 -3.19
N ASP A 74 -4.68 0.89 -3.46
CA ASP A 74 -5.88 0.10 -3.25
C ASP A 74 -5.88 -0.51 -1.84
N VAL A 75 -7.06 -0.43 -1.22
CA VAL A 75 -7.32 -0.97 0.11
C VAL A 75 -8.64 -1.70 0.06
N TYR A 76 -8.65 -2.98 0.42
CA TYR A 76 -9.84 -3.82 0.34
C TYR A 76 -9.94 -4.74 1.55
N TYR A 77 -11.13 -5.27 1.81
CA TYR A 77 -11.35 -6.27 2.84
C TYR A 77 -11.30 -7.66 2.20
N ASN A 78 -10.48 -8.56 2.75
CA ASN A 78 -10.45 -9.95 2.29
C ASN A 78 -11.43 -10.78 3.12
N GLU A 79 -12.58 -11.09 2.52
CA GLU A 79 -13.63 -11.93 3.13
C GLU A 79 -13.28 -13.43 3.10
N GLU A 80 -12.35 -13.87 2.25
CA GLU A 80 -12.21 -15.29 1.92
C GLU A 80 -11.49 -16.08 3.00
N ALA A 81 -12.19 -17.06 3.60
CA ALA A 81 -11.58 -18.30 4.07
C ALA A 81 -12.33 -19.48 3.44
N ASP A 82 -11.85 -20.02 2.30
CA ASP A 82 -12.09 -21.38 1.78
C ASP A 82 -11.36 -21.55 0.42
N ASP A 83 -10.72 -22.67 0.01
CA ASP A 83 -11.22 -24.05 -0.06
C ASP A 83 -10.08 -25.11 -0.25
N HIS A 84 -9.01 -25.05 0.55
CA HIS A 84 -7.97 -26.11 0.57
C HIS A 84 -7.79 -26.74 1.95
N ALA A 85 -8.87 -26.88 2.72
CA ALA A 85 -8.92 -27.84 3.82
C ALA A 85 -9.27 -29.23 3.28
N SER A 86 -8.33 -29.83 2.54
CA SER A 86 -8.37 -31.28 2.32
C SER A 86 -7.89 -31.97 3.59
N GLY A 87 -8.83 -32.49 4.38
CA GLY A 87 -8.54 -33.49 5.41
C GLY A 87 -9.07 -33.18 6.80
N ASP A 88 -10.30 -33.63 7.02
CA ASP A 88 -10.85 -34.22 8.25
C ASP A 88 -10.89 -33.44 9.59
N ASP A 89 -12.06 -33.68 10.19
CA ASP A 89 -12.38 -33.77 11.62
C ASP A 89 -12.76 -32.52 12.43
N HIS A 90 -14.08 -32.50 12.71
CA HIS A 90 -14.72 -32.13 13.97
C HIS A 90 -14.45 -30.75 14.56
N SER A 91 -15.44 -29.86 14.45
CA SER A 91 -16.21 -29.33 15.60
C SER A 91 -17.08 -28.16 15.14
N SER A 92 -18.39 -28.38 15.10
CA SER A 92 -19.38 -27.31 15.01
C SER A 92 -19.39 -26.51 16.31
N GLN A 93 -18.62 -25.42 16.35
CA GLN A 93 -18.78 -24.38 17.36
C GLN A 93 -19.46 -23.17 16.75
N ALA A 94 -20.69 -22.96 17.26
CA ALA A 94 -21.56 -21.80 17.15
C ALA A 94 -20.89 -20.54 16.58
N SER A 95 -21.40 -20.09 15.44
CA SER A 95 -21.26 -18.72 14.97
C SER A 95 -21.81 -17.80 16.06
N CYS A 96 -20.92 -17.20 16.84
CA CYS A 96 -21.24 -16.04 17.63
C CYS A 96 -21.66 -14.95 16.63
N ASP A 97 -22.90 -14.47 16.69
CA ASP A 97 -23.25 -13.18 16.10
C ASP A 97 -22.28 -12.15 16.70
N VAL A 98 -21.19 -11.85 15.99
CA VAL A 98 -20.38 -10.67 16.25
C VAL A 98 -21.23 -9.50 15.78
N SER A 99 -22.16 -9.07 16.63
CA SER A 99 -22.87 -7.82 16.44
C SER A 99 -21.83 -6.71 16.44
N GLY A 100 -21.67 -5.99 15.34
CA GLY A 100 -20.86 -4.79 15.30
C GLY A 100 -21.29 -3.76 16.35
N ASP A 101 -20.40 -2.81 16.60
CA ASP A 101 -20.65 -1.66 17.47
C ASP A 101 -21.02 -0.45 16.60
N PRO A 102 -21.83 0.50 17.10
CA PRO A 102 -22.04 1.76 16.40
C PRO A 102 -20.72 2.52 16.20
N LEU A 103 -20.51 3.18 15.05
CA LEU A 103 -19.31 3.99 14.78
C LEU A 103 -19.08 5.07 15.85
N SER A 104 -20.14 5.64 16.43
CA SER A 104 -20.05 6.55 17.58
C SER A 104 -19.28 5.98 18.77
N SER A 105 -19.35 4.67 19.01
CA SER A 105 -18.64 4.02 20.11
C SER A 105 -17.12 4.10 19.89
N TYR A 106 -16.64 3.97 18.65
CA TYR A 106 -15.22 4.11 18.33
C TYR A 106 -14.74 5.56 18.41
N VAL A 107 -15.54 6.52 17.92
CA VAL A 107 -15.26 7.97 18.09
C VAL A 107 -15.17 8.34 19.58
N ALA A 108 -15.99 7.71 20.42
CA ALA A 108 -15.95 7.95 21.86
C ALA A 108 -14.65 7.45 22.53
N ARG A 109 -13.92 6.48 21.95
CA ARG A 109 -12.65 5.95 22.48
C ARG A 109 -11.50 6.97 22.39
N PHE A 110 -11.59 7.94 21.49
CA PHE A 110 -10.61 9.04 21.42
C PHE A 110 -10.78 10.01 22.60
N PRO A 111 -9.68 10.61 23.10
CA PRO A 111 -9.72 11.71 24.06
C PRO A 111 -10.69 12.82 23.64
N ALA A 112 -11.28 13.52 24.62
CA ALA A 112 -12.33 14.52 24.36
C ALA A 112 -11.82 15.76 23.60
N ASP A 113 -10.53 16.04 23.70
CA ASP A 113 -9.80 17.13 23.05
C ASP A 113 -9.21 16.73 21.70
N SER A 114 -9.27 15.46 21.31
CA SER A 114 -8.80 14.98 20.02
C SER A 114 -9.69 15.46 18.87
N GLU A 115 -9.06 16.01 17.84
CA GLU A 115 -9.70 16.28 16.55
C GLU A 115 -9.76 14.97 15.75
N VAL A 116 -10.85 14.22 15.93
CA VAL A 116 -11.10 12.96 15.25
C VAL A 116 -11.46 13.22 13.78
N GLN A 117 -10.73 12.57 12.88
CA GLN A 117 -10.93 12.61 11.43
C GLN A 117 -11.20 11.19 10.91
N TYR A 118 -11.75 11.10 9.71
CA TYR A 118 -12.03 9.82 9.06
C TYR A 118 -11.77 9.87 7.55
N SER A 119 -11.66 8.68 6.96
CA SER A 119 -11.72 8.48 5.51
C SER A 119 -12.51 7.21 5.23
N VAL A 120 -13.58 7.30 4.44
CA VAL A 120 -14.31 6.13 3.94
C VAL A 120 -13.64 5.64 2.66
N ASN A 121 -13.48 4.33 2.51
CA ASN A 121 -12.70 3.66 1.47
C ASN A 121 -11.33 4.34 1.29
N PRO A 122 -10.49 4.33 2.35
CA PRO A 122 -9.25 5.09 2.39
C PRO A 122 -8.31 4.65 1.27
N HIS A 123 -7.62 5.61 0.67
CA HIS A 123 -6.50 5.33 -0.22
C HIS A 123 -5.34 4.74 0.59
N GLY A 124 -4.56 3.82 0.02
CA GLY A 124 -3.46 3.19 0.76
C GLY A 124 -2.37 4.15 1.26
N ARG A 125 -2.23 5.35 0.65
CA ARG A 125 -1.40 6.45 1.19
C ARG A 125 -1.85 6.85 2.59
N ASP A 126 -3.15 6.99 2.78
CA ASP A 126 -3.72 7.45 4.03
C ASP A 126 -3.63 6.35 5.10
N VAL A 127 -3.75 5.07 4.69
CA VAL A 127 -3.49 3.92 5.56
C VAL A 127 -2.03 3.86 5.99
N LEU A 128 -1.07 3.95 5.04
CA LEU A 128 0.36 4.02 5.36
C LEU A 128 0.66 5.15 6.35
N LYS A 129 0.13 6.35 6.08
CA LYS A 129 0.39 7.55 6.88
C LYS A 129 -0.22 7.48 8.28
N TYR A 130 -1.50 7.11 8.39
CA TYR A 130 -2.25 7.28 9.65
C TYR A 130 -2.42 5.98 10.42
N TYR A 131 -2.50 4.82 9.76
CA TYR A 131 -2.61 3.53 10.44
C TYR A 131 -1.25 2.98 10.82
N TRP A 132 -0.29 2.95 9.87
CA TRP A 132 1.08 2.49 10.13
C TRP A 132 2.06 3.62 10.49
N GLY A 133 1.57 4.85 10.67
CA GLY A 133 2.39 5.97 11.17
C GLY A 133 3.44 6.48 10.19
N GLY A 134 3.30 6.17 8.90
CA GLY A 134 4.26 6.51 7.84
C GLY A 134 5.25 5.38 7.53
N ASP A 135 5.35 4.37 8.39
CA ASP A 135 6.30 3.28 8.25
C ASP A 135 5.64 2.07 7.58
N CYS A 136 5.96 1.85 6.30
CA CYS A 136 5.53 0.63 5.62
C CYS A 136 6.07 -0.60 6.38
N PRO A 137 5.22 -1.56 6.80
CA PRO A 137 5.65 -2.72 7.58
C PRO A 137 6.61 -3.65 6.80
N PHE A 138 6.63 -3.54 5.47
CA PHE A 138 7.48 -4.36 4.60
C PHE A 138 8.83 -3.70 4.26
N CYS A 139 8.83 -2.41 3.89
CA CYS A 139 10.02 -1.71 3.40
C CYS A 139 10.49 -0.53 4.26
N TYR A 140 9.89 -0.31 5.45
CA TYR A 140 10.36 0.69 6.42
C TYR A 140 10.59 2.10 5.86
N MET A 141 9.71 2.54 4.93
CA MET A 141 9.68 3.83 4.21
C MET A 141 10.53 3.98 2.94
N ASP A 142 11.39 3.02 2.59
CA ASP A 142 12.23 3.15 1.41
C ASP A 142 11.40 3.26 0.12
N GLY A 143 10.26 2.58 0.10
CA GLY A 143 9.41 2.44 -1.08
C GLY A 143 10.02 1.50 -2.13
N TRP A 144 11.13 0.86 -1.79
CA TRP A 144 11.78 -0.19 -2.57
C TRP A 144 12.22 -1.31 -1.62
N TYR A 145 12.55 -2.46 -2.18
CA TYR A 145 13.13 -3.57 -1.45
C TYR A 145 14.10 -4.33 -2.35
N CYS A 146 15.01 -5.08 -1.73
CA CYS A 146 15.92 -5.97 -2.45
C CYS A 146 15.25 -7.32 -2.69
N PRO A 147 14.98 -7.71 -3.96
CA PRO A 147 14.20 -8.91 -4.27
C PRO A 147 14.96 -10.23 -4.05
N GLY A 148 16.26 -10.19 -3.79
CA GLY A 148 17.06 -11.35 -3.39
C GLY A 148 17.25 -11.51 -1.87
N CYS A 149 16.75 -10.58 -1.05
CA CYS A 149 16.96 -10.55 0.40
C CYS A 149 15.69 -10.88 1.20
N GLY A 150 15.89 -11.22 2.49
CA GLY A 150 14.90 -11.64 3.50
C GLY A 150 13.40 -11.46 3.18
N ALA A 151 12.94 -10.21 3.14
CA ALA A 151 11.53 -9.85 2.98
C ALA A 151 10.91 -10.32 1.65
N ALA A 152 11.72 -10.49 0.60
CA ALA A 152 11.25 -10.98 -0.70
C ALA A 152 10.59 -12.37 -0.65
N ARG A 153 10.83 -13.16 0.41
CA ARG A 153 10.20 -14.48 0.60
C ARG A 153 8.69 -14.40 0.78
N GLU A 154 8.17 -13.26 1.23
CA GLU A 154 6.73 -13.05 1.40
C GLU A 154 6.02 -12.80 0.06
N PHE A 155 6.77 -12.45 -0.99
CA PHE A 155 6.28 -12.27 -2.35
C PHE A 155 7.13 -13.10 -3.34
N PRO A 156 6.93 -14.43 -3.38
CA PRO A 156 7.81 -15.34 -4.14
C PRO A 156 7.85 -15.03 -5.63
N ASP A 157 6.74 -14.58 -6.21
CA ASP A 157 6.68 -14.21 -7.62
C ASP A 157 7.45 -12.93 -7.94
N LEU A 158 7.75 -12.12 -6.92
CA LEU A 158 8.57 -10.93 -7.05
C LEU A 158 10.04 -11.18 -6.69
N PHE A 159 10.42 -12.42 -6.36
CA PHE A 159 11.82 -12.80 -6.08
C PHE A 159 12.73 -12.56 -7.28
N GLY A 160 13.97 -12.13 -7.04
CA GLY A 160 14.88 -11.64 -8.08
C GLY A 160 16.35 -11.56 -7.64
N GLY A 161 17.14 -10.79 -8.37
CA GLY A 161 18.55 -10.53 -8.05
C GLY A 161 18.73 -9.75 -6.75
N CYS A 162 19.94 -9.77 -6.20
CA CYS A 162 20.30 -8.87 -5.10
C CYS A 162 20.81 -7.53 -5.63
N ALA A 163 20.86 -6.53 -4.74
CA ALA A 163 21.44 -5.20 -4.99
C ALA A 163 20.74 -4.42 -6.12
N VAL A 164 19.42 -4.60 -6.22
CA VAL A 164 18.55 -3.82 -7.11
C VAL A 164 17.40 -3.22 -6.32
N ASP A 165 17.01 -2.00 -6.68
CA ASP A 165 15.90 -1.29 -6.07
C ASP A 165 14.60 -1.62 -6.81
N GLN A 166 13.93 -2.69 -6.39
CA GLN A 166 12.61 -3.04 -6.91
C GLN A 166 11.51 -2.37 -6.09
N SER A 167 10.48 -1.88 -6.78
CA SER A 167 9.28 -1.29 -6.21
C SER A 167 8.65 -2.14 -5.10
N CYS A 168 8.39 -1.54 -3.95
CA CYS A 168 7.72 -2.23 -2.84
C CYS A 168 6.26 -2.57 -3.21
N PRO A 169 5.85 -3.86 -3.14
CA PRO A 169 4.48 -4.27 -3.50
C PRO A 169 3.41 -3.69 -2.57
N VAL A 170 3.77 -3.39 -1.32
CA VAL A 170 2.84 -2.78 -0.35
C VAL A 170 2.68 -1.29 -0.62
N CYS A 171 3.78 -0.58 -0.84
CA CYS A 171 3.73 0.88 -1.07
C CYS A 171 3.15 1.24 -2.43
N TYR A 172 3.41 0.45 -3.48
CA TYR A 172 3.04 0.83 -4.85
C TYR A 172 1.97 -0.06 -5.47
N GLY A 173 1.64 -1.17 -4.81
CA GLY A 173 0.72 -2.19 -5.31
C GLY A 173 1.46 -3.35 -5.93
N TYR A 174 0.92 -4.54 -5.73
CA TYR A 174 1.52 -5.78 -6.19
C TYR A 174 1.74 -5.78 -7.72
N ASP A 175 0.71 -5.42 -8.48
CA ASP A 175 0.77 -5.38 -9.95
C ASP A 175 1.79 -4.35 -10.44
N PHE A 176 1.90 -3.21 -9.76
CA PHE A 176 2.90 -2.21 -10.09
C PHE A 176 4.31 -2.76 -9.83
N ALA A 177 4.54 -3.42 -8.69
CA ALA A 177 5.82 -4.04 -8.39
C ALA A 177 6.17 -5.18 -9.37
N MET A 178 5.17 -5.92 -9.87
CA MET A 178 5.36 -6.95 -10.89
C MET A 178 5.76 -6.34 -12.24
N ASN A 179 5.09 -5.27 -12.66
CA ASN A 179 5.46 -4.55 -13.88
C ASN A 179 6.85 -3.92 -13.76
N ASP A 180 7.18 -3.34 -12.61
CA ASP A 180 8.51 -2.80 -12.36
C ASP A 180 9.61 -3.88 -12.45
N LYS A 181 9.33 -5.08 -11.92
CA LYS A 181 10.22 -6.23 -12.07
C LYS A 181 10.47 -6.60 -13.54
N ILE A 182 9.44 -6.56 -14.38
CA ILE A 182 9.57 -6.87 -15.81
C ILE A 182 10.48 -5.82 -16.48
N LEU A 183 10.24 -4.53 -16.24
CA LEU A 183 11.06 -3.44 -16.78
C LEU A 183 12.52 -3.53 -16.30
N LEU A 184 12.72 -3.84 -15.01
CA LEU A 184 14.04 -4.01 -14.43
C LEU A 184 14.80 -5.16 -15.11
N ARG A 185 14.14 -6.30 -15.36
CA ARG A 185 14.75 -7.43 -16.07
C ARG A 185 15.16 -7.09 -17.49
N GLU A 186 14.38 -6.27 -18.19
CA GLU A 186 14.73 -5.81 -19.54
C GLU A 186 15.99 -4.94 -19.52
N VAL A 187 16.08 -4.01 -18.57
CA VAL A 187 17.29 -3.21 -18.33
C VAL A 187 18.50 -4.11 -18.02
N GLU A 188 18.33 -5.11 -17.15
CA GLU A 188 19.38 -6.08 -16.82
C GLU A 188 19.84 -6.91 -18.02
N GLU A 189 18.90 -7.34 -18.89
CA GLU A 189 19.22 -8.09 -20.10
C GLU A 189 20.08 -7.28 -21.06
N TYR A 190 19.71 -6.02 -21.30
CA TYR A 190 20.49 -5.12 -22.15
C TYR A 190 21.83 -4.77 -21.52
N GLY A 191 21.88 -4.57 -20.19
CA GLY A 191 23.13 -4.43 -19.45
C GLY A 191 24.03 -5.66 -19.62
N CYS A 192 23.48 -6.87 -19.50
CA CYS A 192 24.25 -8.10 -19.71
C CYS A 192 24.81 -8.20 -21.13
N ARG A 193 24.06 -7.81 -22.16
CA ARG A 193 24.53 -7.74 -23.55
C ARG A 193 25.69 -6.75 -23.68
N LEU A 194 25.53 -5.55 -23.11
CA LEU A 194 26.56 -4.50 -23.09
C LEU A 194 27.88 -4.99 -22.46
N TRP A 195 27.80 -5.80 -21.40
CA TRP A 195 28.96 -6.30 -20.67
C TRP A 195 29.60 -7.56 -21.25
N ARG A 196 28.80 -8.49 -21.80
CA ARG A 196 29.28 -9.80 -22.25
C ARG A 196 29.73 -9.83 -23.71
N GLU A 197 29.16 -8.99 -24.56
CA GLU A 197 29.46 -8.98 -25.98
C GLU A 197 30.75 -8.19 -26.28
N LYS A 198 31.89 -8.89 -26.21
CA LYS A 198 33.22 -8.34 -26.51
C LYS A 198 33.40 -7.86 -27.96
N SER A 199 32.46 -8.21 -28.84
CA SER A 199 32.50 -7.92 -30.28
C SER A 199 31.69 -6.69 -30.69
N LEU A 200 31.00 -6.02 -29.78
CA LEU A 200 30.24 -4.81 -30.10
C LEU A 200 31.20 -3.72 -30.58
N SER A 201 30.88 -3.15 -31.74
CA SER A 201 31.50 -1.92 -32.22
C SER A 201 31.20 -0.76 -31.27
N LYS A 202 31.96 0.34 -31.41
CA LYS A 202 31.75 1.53 -30.59
C LYS A 202 30.37 2.14 -30.83
N GLU A 203 29.91 2.13 -32.09
CA GLU A 203 28.59 2.60 -32.49
C GLU A 203 27.49 1.75 -31.85
N GLU A 204 27.57 0.42 -31.95
CA GLU A 204 26.59 -0.49 -31.33
C GLU A 204 26.57 -0.35 -29.80
N ARG A 205 27.74 -0.20 -29.17
CA ARG A 205 27.83 0.03 -27.73
C ARG A 205 27.18 1.35 -27.30
N THR A 206 27.34 2.40 -28.11
CA THR A 206 26.74 3.72 -27.86
C THR A 206 25.22 3.65 -27.99
N GLU A 207 24.73 2.96 -29.02
CA GLU A 207 23.30 2.76 -29.24
C GLU A 207 22.67 1.94 -28.11
N LEU A 208 23.31 0.84 -27.70
CA LEU A 208 22.83 0.02 -26.60
C LEU A 208 22.82 0.78 -25.27
N LYS A 209 23.85 1.61 -24.99
CA LYS A 209 23.82 2.53 -23.84
C LYS A 209 22.64 3.50 -23.93
N ARG A 210 22.34 4.05 -25.11
CA ARG A 210 21.19 4.96 -25.31
C ARG A 210 19.86 4.27 -25.04
N GLU A 211 19.67 3.06 -25.55
CA GLU A 211 18.47 2.25 -25.30
C GLU A 211 18.29 1.94 -23.81
N ILE A 212 19.37 1.57 -23.11
CA ILE A 212 19.33 1.36 -21.66
C ILE A 212 18.88 2.63 -20.92
N LEU A 213 19.45 3.78 -21.25
CA LEU A 213 19.07 5.05 -20.60
C LEU A 213 17.60 5.44 -20.87
N GLU A 214 17.07 5.10 -22.04
CA GLU A 214 15.67 5.31 -22.39
C GLU A 214 14.76 4.44 -21.52
N MET A 215 15.04 3.13 -21.42
CA MET A 215 14.30 2.21 -20.55
C MET A 215 14.38 2.59 -19.07
N VAL A 216 15.58 2.99 -18.60
CA VAL A 216 15.78 3.49 -17.23
C VAL A 216 14.92 4.72 -16.98
N ARG A 217 14.92 5.68 -17.92
CA ARG A 217 14.08 6.89 -17.79
C ARG A 217 12.60 6.54 -17.70
N GLU A 218 12.11 5.67 -18.56
CA GLU A 218 10.71 5.24 -18.57
C GLU A 218 10.33 4.57 -17.24
N ARG A 219 11.14 3.60 -16.80
CA ARG A 219 10.96 2.90 -15.53
C ARG A 219 10.89 3.89 -14.35
N TYR A 220 11.89 4.76 -14.21
CA TYR A 220 11.93 5.69 -13.08
C TYR A 220 10.88 6.81 -13.16
N ALA A 221 10.41 7.17 -14.35
CA ALA A 221 9.27 8.08 -14.49
C ALA A 221 7.97 7.46 -13.94
N LEU A 222 7.72 6.18 -14.21
CA LEU A 222 6.58 5.45 -13.65
C LEU A 222 6.68 5.35 -12.13
N ILE A 223 7.85 5.00 -11.60
CA ILE A 223 8.10 4.94 -10.16
C ILE A 223 7.91 6.32 -9.52
N ALA A 224 8.46 7.39 -10.11
CA ALA A 224 8.33 8.74 -9.58
C ALA A 224 6.87 9.22 -9.53
N ALA A 225 6.05 8.87 -10.53
CA ALA A 225 4.62 9.15 -10.54
C ALA A 225 3.89 8.40 -9.42
N ARG A 226 4.16 7.10 -9.27
CA ARG A 226 3.58 6.28 -8.20
C ARG A 226 4.01 6.73 -6.81
N ARG A 227 5.27 7.12 -6.63
CA ARG A 227 5.78 7.70 -5.38
C ARG A 227 5.02 8.96 -5.00
N GLN A 228 4.76 9.84 -5.97
CA GLN A 228 3.98 11.06 -5.72
C GLN A 228 2.54 10.75 -5.31
N GLU A 229 1.85 9.84 -5.99
CA GLU A 229 0.50 9.41 -5.64
C GLU A 229 0.43 8.91 -4.19
N MET A 230 1.42 8.09 -3.81
CA MET A 230 1.57 7.50 -2.48
C MET A 230 2.16 8.44 -1.43
N GLY A 231 2.40 9.72 -1.77
CA GLY A 231 2.92 10.73 -0.84
C GLY A 231 4.38 10.53 -0.41
N LEU A 232 5.15 9.74 -1.15
CA LEU A 232 6.59 9.54 -0.92
C LEU A 232 7.42 10.61 -1.66
N SER A 233 8.67 10.78 -1.23
CA SER A 233 9.62 11.69 -1.87
C SER A 233 9.85 11.31 -3.33
N ARG A 234 9.80 12.26 -4.26
CA ARG A 234 10.04 11.99 -5.68
C ARG A 234 11.51 11.70 -5.95
N TYR A 235 11.76 10.83 -6.92
CA TYR A 235 13.07 10.68 -7.52
C TYR A 235 13.37 11.80 -8.51
N ASP A 236 14.64 12.19 -8.58
CA ASP A 236 15.17 12.97 -9.70
C ASP A 236 15.56 12.00 -10.82
N VAL A 237 14.64 11.80 -11.75
CA VAL A 237 14.82 10.86 -12.87
C VAL A 237 16.01 11.26 -13.73
N ASP A 238 16.23 12.56 -13.94
CA ASP A 238 17.33 13.05 -14.77
C ASP A 238 18.68 12.81 -14.09
N ASP A 239 18.77 12.98 -12.76
CA ASP A 239 19.97 12.64 -12.01
C ASP A 239 20.28 11.14 -12.07
N ILE A 240 19.27 10.28 -11.87
CA ILE A 240 19.43 8.81 -11.97
C ILE A 240 19.94 8.42 -13.35
N VAL A 241 19.30 8.89 -14.42
CA VAL A 241 19.69 8.58 -15.81
C VAL A 241 21.11 9.09 -16.10
N LYS A 242 21.46 10.28 -15.63
CA LYS A 242 22.80 10.87 -15.83
C LYS A 242 23.90 10.09 -15.11
N ASN A 243 23.58 9.47 -13.98
CA ASN A 243 24.54 8.74 -13.15
C ASN A 243 24.54 7.23 -13.40
N TRP A 244 23.63 6.70 -14.24
CA TRP A 244 23.40 5.26 -14.42
C TRP A 244 24.66 4.44 -14.78
N PHE A 245 25.58 4.99 -15.57
CA PHE A 245 26.83 4.34 -15.95
C PHE A 245 28.08 4.94 -15.28
N LYS A 246 27.93 5.88 -14.33
CA LYS A 246 29.09 6.61 -13.80
C LYS A 246 30.01 5.76 -12.94
N ASP A 247 29.46 4.78 -12.22
CA ASP A 247 30.26 3.87 -11.40
C ASP A 247 31.08 2.88 -12.26
N ASP A 248 30.83 2.84 -13.58
CA ASP A 248 31.45 1.92 -14.54
C ASP A 248 32.54 2.57 -15.42
N ASP A 249 32.63 3.90 -15.46
CA ASP A 249 33.58 4.65 -16.30
C ASP A 249 34.86 5.06 -15.51
N GLU A 250 35.02 4.65 -14.25
CA GLU A 250 36.20 4.92 -13.38
C GLU A 250 37.21 3.73 -13.26
N GLU A 251 37.01 2.61 -13.97
CA GLU A 251 38.00 1.51 -14.12
C GLU A 251 38.56 1.40 -15.55
#